data_AF-A0A8K0QVE7-F1
#
_entry.id   AF-A0A8K0QVE7-F1
#
_cell.length_a   1.000
_cell.length_b   1.000
_cell.length_c   1.000
_cell.angle_alpha   90.00
_cell.angle_beta   90.00
_cell.angle_gamma   90.00
#
_symmetry.space_group_name_H-M   'P 1'
#
loop_
_entity.id
_entity.type
_entity.pdbx_description
1 polymer ?
#
loop_
_entity_poly.entity_id
_entity_poly.type
_entity_poly.pdbx_seq_one_letter_code
_entity_poly.pdbx_strand_id
1 'polypeptide(L)'
;MGLLTPFTSPTDPRWHGFQRHHHALFFIKSVILAPFIILVIVDYALFKSWWESGSYSYHKSWEYAPYQFWLRIGLALIPDIILTLIYLILILNPLHRSTYSLHPVFALVASICMLGPYATVCWLNPMIAMSNEVGFPNMEKWEQIMWAETGMQALLALMWIEMMIASCVAVHKWRKGRKVAGGLGGSGAEGELGRV
;
A
#
# COMPACT_ATOMS: atom_id res chain seq x y z
N MET A 1 -8.35 13.39 -22.55
CA MET A 1 -8.24 13.44 -21.08
C MET A 1 -6.78 13.22 -20.70
N GLY A 2 -6.26 13.92 -19.70
CA GLY A 2 -4.86 13.73 -19.28
C GLY A 2 -4.66 12.43 -18.51
N LEU A 3 -3.43 11.90 -18.50
CA LEU A 3 -3.05 10.68 -17.77
C LEU A 3 -3.41 10.74 -16.27
N LEU A 4 -3.37 11.95 -15.68
CA LEU A 4 -3.63 12.18 -14.26
C LEU A 4 -5.11 12.34 -13.89
N THR A 5 -5.99 12.50 -14.88
CA THR A 5 -7.42 12.77 -14.64
C THR A 5 -8.12 11.67 -13.81
N PRO A 6 -7.87 10.36 -14.02
CA PRO A 6 -8.46 9.30 -13.20
C PRO A 6 -8.07 9.36 -11.71
N PHE A 7 -6.94 10.00 -11.40
CA PHE A 7 -6.42 10.14 -10.03
C PHE A 7 -6.92 11.39 -9.32
N THR A 8 -7.13 12.49 -10.05
CA THR A 8 -7.55 13.77 -9.45
C THR A 8 -9.06 14.00 -9.52
N SER A 9 -9.73 13.42 -10.51
CA SER A 9 -11.15 13.63 -10.77
C SER A 9 -11.82 12.34 -11.24
N PRO A 10 -12.03 11.38 -10.33
CA PRO A 10 -12.61 10.08 -10.67
C PRO A 10 -14.02 10.22 -11.24
N THR A 11 -14.33 9.46 -12.28
CA THR A 11 -15.65 9.46 -12.92
C THR A 11 -16.70 8.69 -12.12
N ASP A 12 -16.28 7.72 -11.30
CA ASP A 12 -17.17 6.94 -10.45
C ASP A 12 -17.76 7.81 -9.31
N PRO A 13 -19.10 7.95 -9.22
CA PRO A 13 -19.77 8.72 -8.18
C PRO A 13 -19.44 8.29 -6.75
N ARG A 14 -19.06 7.02 -6.53
CA ARG A 14 -18.66 6.51 -5.22
C ARG A 14 -17.45 7.25 -4.67
N TRP A 15 -16.60 7.76 -5.55
CA TRP A 15 -15.36 8.44 -5.23
C TRP A 15 -15.48 9.98 -5.28
N HIS A 16 -16.70 10.56 -5.30
CA HIS A 16 -16.90 12.02 -5.32
C HIS A 16 -16.95 12.67 -3.94
N GLY A 17 -16.20 13.77 -3.75
CA GLY A 17 -16.06 14.47 -2.48
C GLY A 17 -14.74 14.15 -1.79
N PHE A 18 -14.68 14.16 -0.45
CA PHE A 18 -13.45 13.90 0.30
C PHE A 18 -12.78 12.56 -0.09
N GLN A 19 -13.56 11.52 -0.35
CA GLN A 19 -13.00 10.22 -0.69
C GLN A 19 -12.24 10.19 -2.02
N ARG A 20 -12.35 11.21 -2.90
CA ARG A 20 -11.50 11.33 -4.11
C ARG A 20 -10.02 11.38 -3.78
N HIS A 21 -9.68 11.87 -2.58
CA HIS A 21 -8.30 11.94 -2.10
C HIS A 21 -7.66 10.56 -2.01
N HIS A 22 -8.43 9.47 -1.92
CA HIS A 22 -7.89 8.11 -2.00
C HIS A 22 -7.07 7.87 -3.27
N HIS A 23 -7.55 8.31 -4.44
CA HIS A 23 -6.83 8.09 -5.69
C HIS A 23 -5.58 8.97 -5.81
N ALA A 24 -5.66 10.21 -5.30
CA ALA A 24 -4.51 11.11 -5.24
C ALA A 24 -3.43 10.59 -4.27
N LEU A 25 -3.84 10.11 -3.10
CA LEU A 25 -2.95 9.48 -2.11
C LEU A 25 -2.34 8.20 -2.66
N PHE A 26 -3.12 7.37 -3.37
CA PHE A 26 -2.59 6.20 -4.06
C PHE A 26 -1.48 6.59 -5.05
N PHE A 27 -1.70 7.62 -5.87
CA PHE A 27 -0.68 8.12 -6.81
C PHE A 27 0.58 8.62 -6.08
N ILE A 28 0.42 9.43 -5.02
CA ILE A 28 1.53 9.92 -4.20
C ILE A 28 2.31 8.76 -3.56
N LYS A 29 1.59 7.78 -2.99
CA LYS A 29 2.18 6.55 -2.43
C LYS A 29 2.98 5.80 -3.50
N SER A 30 2.46 5.65 -4.73
CA SER A 30 3.20 5.01 -5.82
C SER A 30 4.47 5.77 -6.20
N VAL A 31 4.44 7.10 -6.18
CA VAL A 31 5.63 7.95 -6.40
C VAL A 31 6.66 7.76 -5.29
N ILE A 32 6.25 7.57 -4.03
CA ILE A 32 7.13 7.28 -2.87
C ILE A 32 7.64 5.83 -2.89
N LEU A 33 6.83 4.90 -3.36
CA LEU A 33 7.19 3.48 -3.46
C LEU A 33 8.35 3.26 -4.45
N ALA A 34 8.40 4.02 -5.55
CA ALA A 34 9.47 3.91 -6.53
C ALA A 34 10.90 4.14 -5.96
N PRO A 35 11.21 5.28 -5.29
CA PRO A 35 12.51 5.46 -4.66
C PRO A 35 12.75 4.49 -3.50
N PHE A 36 11.71 4.04 -2.80
CA PHE A 36 11.87 2.98 -1.80
C PHE A 36 12.34 1.66 -2.42
N ILE A 37 11.78 1.24 -3.56
CA ILE A 37 12.24 0.05 -4.30
C ILE A 37 13.71 0.22 -4.72
N ILE A 38 14.10 1.40 -5.21
CA ILE A 38 15.49 1.68 -5.59
C ILE A 38 16.40 1.56 -4.37
N LEU A 39 16.01 2.12 -3.22
CA LEU A 39 16.77 2.04 -1.97
C LEU A 39 17.01 0.58 -1.57
N VAL A 40 15.98 -0.27 -1.64
CA VAL A 40 16.07 -1.71 -1.30
C VAL A 40 17.02 -2.46 -2.25
N ILE A 41 17.00 -2.13 -3.55
CA ILE A 41 17.93 -2.71 -4.54
C ILE A 41 19.38 -2.29 -4.22
N VAL A 42 19.57 -1.03 -3.85
CA VAL A 42 20.88 -0.48 -3.48
C VAL A 42 21.39 -1.12 -2.18
N ASP A 43 20.55 -1.28 -1.15
CA ASP A 43 20.90 -1.98 0.10
C ASP A 43 21.40 -3.39 -0.22
N TYR A 44 20.63 -4.15 -0.99
CA TYR A 44 21.00 -5.51 -1.38
C TYR A 44 22.33 -5.55 -2.13
N ALA A 45 22.53 -4.69 -3.12
CA ALA A 45 23.75 -4.66 -3.93
C ALA A 45 24.99 -4.27 -3.11
N LEU A 46 24.86 -3.26 -2.25
CA LEU A 46 25.94 -2.80 -1.36
C LEU A 46 26.26 -3.84 -0.31
N PHE A 47 25.25 -4.38 0.38
CA PHE A 47 25.42 -5.40 1.39
C PHE A 47 26.09 -6.64 0.81
N LYS A 48 25.66 -7.09 -0.38
CA LYS A 48 26.32 -8.18 -1.10
C LYS A 48 27.78 -7.88 -1.39
N SER A 49 28.07 -6.69 -1.91
CA SER A 49 29.44 -6.28 -2.20
C SER A 49 30.32 -6.24 -0.94
N TRP A 50 29.83 -5.67 0.16
CA TRP A 50 30.54 -5.59 1.43
C TRP A 50 30.79 -6.97 2.05
N TRP A 51 29.80 -7.87 1.95
CA TRP A 51 29.92 -9.24 2.44
C TRP A 51 30.94 -10.05 1.64
N GLU A 52 30.88 -10.01 0.30
CA GLU A 52 31.79 -10.77 -0.57
C GLU A 52 33.22 -10.22 -0.57
N SER A 53 33.40 -8.91 -0.38
CA SER A 53 34.71 -8.25 -0.34
C SER A 53 35.38 -8.24 1.03
N GLY A 54 34.65 -8.65 2.09
CA GLY A 54 35.14 -8.66 3.47
C GLY A 54 36.35 -9.57 3.70
N SER A 55 37.16 -9.20 4.69
CA SER A 55 38.41 -9.86 5.10
C SER A 55 38.22 -11.23 5.74
N TYR A 56 36.99 -11.57 6.17
CA TYR A 56 36.64 -12.86 6.77
C TYR A 56 36.35 -13.89 5.68
N SER A 57 37.42 -14.43 5.09
CA SER A 57 37.38 -15.37 3.97
C SER A 57 36.81 -16.76 4.27
N TYR A 58 36.72 -17.15 5.54
CA TYR A 58 36.36 -18.52 5.94
C TYR A 58 34.84 -18.80 5.96
N HIS A 59 33.98 -17.78 5.97
CA HIS A 59 32.50 -17.94 6.00
C HIS A 59 31.78 -17.01 5.01
N LYS A 60 32.29 -16.90 3.77
CA LYS A 60 31.64 -16.10 2.71
C LYS A 60 30.34 -16.71 2.16
N SER A 61 29.82 -17.80 2.72
CA SER A 61 28.54 -18.35 2.26
C SER A 61 27.41 -17.40 2.65
N TRP A 62 26.50 -17.17 1.70
CA TRP A 62 25.34 -16.30 1.89
C TRP A 62 24.37 -16.82 2.97
N GLU A 63 24.50 -18.10 3.32
CA GLU A 63 23.74 -18.77 4.38
C GLU A 63 23.97 -18.15 5.76
N TYR A 64 25.18 -17.61 6.02
CA TYR A 64 25.51 -16.97 7.29
C TYR A 64 25.42 -15.44 7.25
N ALA A 65 25.04 -14.87 6.10
CA ALA A 65 24.88 -13.43 6.00
C ALA A 65 23.69 -12.98 6.88
N PRO A 66 23.82 -11.93 7.70
CA PRO A 66 22.73 -11.38 8.51
C PRO A 66 21.68 -10.62 7.66
N TYR A 67 21.39 -11.12 6.46
CA TYR A 67 20.49 -10.51 5.50
C TYR A 67 19.21 -11.33 5.34
N GLN A 68 18.23 -11.02 6.17
CA GLN A 68 16.90 -11.65 6.14
C GLN A 68 15.91 -10.80 5.35
N PHE A 69 16.06 -10.76 4.01
CA PHE A 69 15.25 -9.93 3.10
C PHE A 69 13.74 -10.03 3.37
N TRP A 70 13.24 -11.26 3.49
CA TRP A 70 11.82 -11.53 3.67
C TRP A 70 11.28 -10.93 4.97
N LEU A 71 11.99 -11.12 6.07
CA LEU A 71 11.61 -10.61 7.39
C LEU A 71 11.71 -9.09 7.48
N ARG A 72 12.70 -8.49 6.80
CA ARG A 72 12.95 -7.05 6.86
C ARG A 72 12.00 -6.23 5.98
N ILE A 73 11.77 -6.68 4.74
CA ILE A 73 11.16 -5.83 3.69
C ILE A 73 10.19 -6.62 2.83
N GLY A 74 10.53 -7.85 2.47
CA GLY A 74 9.78 -8.65 1.50
C GLY A 74 8.31 -8.87 1.87
N LEU A 75 8.02 -9.08 3.16
CA LEU A 75 6.65 -9.29 3.67
C LEU A 75 5.70 -8.12 3.40
N ALA A 76 6.19 -6.88 3.37
CA ALA A 76 5.38 -5.70 3.08
C ALA A 76 5.49 -5.28 1.61
N LEU A 77 6.71 -5.26 1.06
CA LEU A 77 6.99 -4.70 -0.26
C LEU A 77 6.34 -5.49 -1.40
N ILE A 78 6.41 -6.82 -1.36
CA ILE A 78 5.88 -7.66 -2.46
C ILE A 78 4.35 -7.55 -2.55
N PRO A 79 3.58 -7.72 -1.44
CA PRO A 79 2.14 -7.47 -1.48
C PRO A 79 1.79 -6.03 -1.90
N ASP A 80 2.59 -5.02 -1.49
CA ASP A 80 2.34 -3.63 -1.88
C ASP A 80 2.51 -3.41 -3.39
N ILE A 81 3.54 -4.00 -4.00
CA ILE A 81 3.74 -3.93 -5.45
C ILE A 81 2.57 -4.59 -6.18
N ILE A 82 2.16 -5.79 -5.76
CA ILE A 82 1.04 -6.51 -6.38
C ILE A 82 -0.25 -5.71 -6.28
N LEU A 83 -0.58 -5.18 -5.10
CA LEU A 83 -1.77 -4.35 -4.91
C LEU A 83 -1.68 -3.03 -5.69
N THR A 84 -0.49 -2.43 -5.78
CA THR A 84 -0.28 -1.23 -6.58
C THR A 84 -0.59 -1.49 -8.06
N LEU A 85 -0.14 -2.62 -8.61
CA LEU A 85 -0.47 -3.02 -9.98
C LEU A 85 -1.98 -3.26 -10.16
N ILE A 86 -2.62 -3.95 -9.21
CA ILE A 86 -4.08 -4.18 -9.23
C ILE A 86 -4.83 -2.85 -9.21
N TYR A 87 -4.45 -1.91 -8.33
CA TYR A 87 -5.08 -0.60 -8.24
C TYR A 87 -4.87 0.23 -9.50
N LEU A 88 -3.67 0.21 -10.09
CA LEU A 88 -3.42 0.87 -11.36
C LEU A 88 -4.35 0.34 -12.45
N ILE A 89 -4.51 -0.98 -12.56
CA ILE A 89 -5.45 -1.59 -13.50
C ILE A 89 -6.88 -1.12 -13.20
N LEU A 90 -7.34 -1.22 -11.94
CA LEU A 90 -8.72 -0.87 -11.58
C LEU A 90 -9.05 0.62 -11.73
N ILE A 91 -8.09 1.51 -11.52
CA ILE A 91 -8.28 2.96 -11.65
C ILE A 91 -8.14 3.40 -13.12
N LEU A 92 -7.18 2.85 -13.86
CA LEU A 92 -6.89 3.25 -15.23
C LEU A 92 -7.74 2.52 -16.27
N ASN A 93 -8.43 1.44 -15.93
CA ASN A 93 -9.15 0.61 -16.91
C ASN A 93 -10.08 1.45 -17.79
N PRO A 94 -9.73 1.64 -19.08
CA PRO A 94 -10.48 2.52 -19.98
C PRO A 94 -11.81 1.90 -20.44
N LEU A 95 -12.05 0.62 -20.15
CA LEU A 95 -13.21 -0.13 -20.66
C LEU A 95 -14.50 0.01 -19.85
N HIS A 96 -14.54 0.76 -18.74
CA HIS A 96 -15.73 0.73 -17.88
C HIS A 96 -16.88 1.68 -18.20
N ARG A 97 -17.85 1.11 -18.92
CA ARG A 97 -19.26 1.19 -18.50
C ARG A 97 -19.40 0.50 -17.12
N SER A 98 -19.50 1.29 -16.05
CA SER A 98 -20.19 1.00 -14.77
C SER A 98 -19.74 -0.16 -13.83
N THR A 99 -19.29 -1.33 -14.30
CA THR A 99 -19.32 -2.54 -13.44
C THR A 99 -18.02 -2.93 -12.71
N TYR A 100 -16.80 -2.68 -13.25
CA TYR A 100 -15.52 -3.04 -12.60
C TYR A 100 -14.72 -1.81 -12.10
N SER A 101 -15.40 -0.79 -11.56
CA SER A 101 -14.72 0.32 -10.87
C SER A 101 -14.17 -0.13 -9.51
N LEU A 102 -13.11 0.53 -9.04
CA LEU A 102 -12.51 0.29 -7.73
C LEU A 102 -13.58 0.33 -6.62
N HIS A 103 -13.93 -0.83 -6.06
CA HIS A 103 -15.00 -0.90 -5.08
C HIS A 103 -14.52 -0.37 -3.71
N PRO A 104 -15.25 0.53 -3.02
CA PRO A 104 -14.83 1.11 -1.74
C PRO A 104 -14.51 0.07 -0.65
N VAL A 105 -15.24 -1.05 -0.62
CA VAL A 105 -14.98 -2.15 0.32
C VAL A 105 -13.66 -2.85 0.03
N PHE A 106 -13.34 -3.08 -1.25
CA PHE A 106 -12.04 -3.66 -1.63
C PHE A 106 -10.90 -2.71 -1.25
N ALA A 107 -11.07 -1.41 -1.50
CA ALA A 107 -10.10 -0.40 -1.13
C ALA A 107 -9.82 -0.37 0.39
N LEU A 108 -10.90 -0.46 1.19
CA LEU A 108 -10.81 -0.53 2.64
C LEU A 108 -10.08 -1.80 3.12
N VAL A 109 -10.51 -2.97 2.63
CA VAL A 109 -9.92 -4.26 3.03
C VAL A 109 -8.44 -4.32 2.66
N ALA A 110 -8.09 -3.91 1.44
CA ALA A 110 -6.69 -3.85 1.01
C ALA A 110 -5.86 -2.92 1.89
N SER A 111 -6.40 -1.76 2.29
CA SER A 111 -5.69 -0.83 3.19
C SER A 111 -5.44 -1.44 4.57
N ILE A 112 -6.43 -2.13 5.14
CA ILE A 112 -6.29 -2.84 6.43
C ILE A 112 -5.27 -3.98 6.31
N CYS A 113 -5.36 -4.79 5.24
CA CYS A 113 -4.45 -5.89 5.01
C CYS A 113 -3.00 -5.43 4.85
N MET A 114 -2.76 -4.25 4.26
CA MET A 114 -1.42 -3.70 4.09
C MET A 114 -0.85 -3.04 5.33
N LEU A 115 -1.70 -2.51 6.21
CA LEU A 115 -1.24 -1.92 7.46
C LEU A 115 -0.54 -2.94 8.37
N GLY A 116 -1.01 -4.20 8.39
CA GLY A 116 -0.42 -5.27 9.20
C GLY A 116 1.06 -5.54 8.85
N PRO A 117 1.39 -5.91 7.59
CA PRO A 117 2.76 -6.10 7.15
C PRO A 117 3.64 -4.86 7.35
N TYR A 118 3.14 -3.66 7.02
CA TYR A 118 3.90 -2.43 7.20
C TYR A 118 4.22 -2.13 8.66
N ALA A 119 3.25 -2.30 9.57
CA ALA A 119 3.48 -2.16 10.99
C ALA A 119 4.56 -3.15 11.48
N THR A 120 4.48 -4.41 11.04
CA THR A 120 5.46 -5.44 11.40
C THR A 120 6.88 -5.10 10.92
N VAL A 121 7.05 -4.74 9.64
CA VAL A 121 8.40 -4.45 9.10
C VAL A 121 9.02 -3.19 9.69
N CYS A 122 8.21 -2.18 10.05
CA CYS A 122 8.71 -0.95 10.69
C CYS A 122 9.42 -1.23 12.03
N TRP A 123 9.04 -2.30 12.74
CA TRP A 123 9.70 -2.73 13.98
C TRP A 123 10.81 -3.75 13.71
N LEU A 124 10.56 -4.72 12.83
CA LEU A 124 11.53 -5.78 12.55
C LEU A 124 12.81 -5.26 11.88
N ASN A 125 12.71 -4.28 10.98
CA ASN A 125 13.86 -3.76 10.26
C ASN A 125 14.92 -3.15 11.21
N PRO A 126 14.58 -2.20 12.10
CA PRO A 126 15.56 -1.68 13.06
C PRO A 126 15.99 -2.72 14.09
N MET A 127 15.10 -3.63 14.52
CA MET A 127 15.47 -4.71 15.45
C MET A 127 16.55 -5.62 14.86
N ILE A 128 16.45 -5.97 13.58
CA ILE A 128 17.45 -6.81 12.89
C ILE A 128 18.80 -6.09 12.78
N ALA A 129 18.78 -4.77 12.51
CA ALA A 129 20.01 -3.98 12.51
C ALA A 129 20.68 -3.98 13.90
N MET A 130 19.90 -3.76 14.97
CA MET A 130 20.42 -3.69 16.34
C MET A 130 20.80 -5.05 16.92
N SER A 131 20.17 -6.14 16.48
CA SER A 131 20.48 -7.51 16.93
C SER A 131 21.61 -8.16 16.13
N ASN A 132 22.22 -7.47 15.17
CA ASN A 132 23.27 -8.04 14.35
C ASN A 132 24.59 -8.11 15.14
N GLU A 133 24.97 -9.32 15.53
CA GLU A 133 26.22 -9.59 16.24
C GLU A 133 27.42 -9.73 15.29
N VAL A 134 27.18 -9.87 13.99
CA VAL A 134 28.23 -10.08 12.98
C VAL A 134 28.71 -8.74 12.43
N GLY A 135 29.91 -8.32 12.84
CA GLY A 135 30.55 -7.13 12.29
C GLY A 135 31.08 -7.34 10.87
N PHE A 136 30.88 -6.34 10.00
CA PHE A 136 31.42 -6.33 8.63
C PHE A 136 31.85 -4.91 8.21
N PRO A 137 32.67 -4.75 7.17
CA PRO A 137 33.10 -3.43 6.70
C PRO A 137 31.90 -2.58 6.29
N ASN A 138 31.84 -1.32 6.73
CA ASN A 138 30.73 -0.40 6.49
C ASN A 138 29.41 -0.70 7.26
N MET A 139 29.47 -1.40 8.40
CA MET A 139 28.31 -1.62 9.28
C MET A 139 27.55 -0.32 9.59
N GLU A 140 28.24 0.78 9.91
CA GLU A 140 27.62 2.09 10.16
C GLU A 140 26.81 2.60 8.94
N LYS A 141 27.33 2.41 7.72
CA LYS A 141 26.60 2.82 6.50
C LYS A 141 25.38 1.94 6.25
N TRP A 142 25.49 0.64 6.54
CA TRP A 142 24.37 -0.28 6.45
C TRP A 142 23.26 0.09 7.45
N GLU A 143 23.63 0.44 8.68
CA GLU A 143 22.67 0.94 9.68
C GLU A 143 21.98 2.23 9.23
N GLN A 144 22.70 3.17 8.62
CA GLN A 144 22.10 4.39 8.06
C GLN A 144 21.08 4.08 6.95
N ILE A 145 21.39 3.12 6.07
CA ILE A 145 20.46 2.66 5.02
C ILE A 145 19.23 2.00 5.65
N MET A 146 19.42 1.13 6.66
CA MET A 146 18.34 0.50 7.43
C MET A 146 17.39 1.52 8.08
N TRP A 147 17.92 2.59 8.68
CA TRP A 147 17.10 3.66 9.26
C TRP A 147 16.35 4.45 8.19
N ALA A 148 16.99 4.71 7.04
CA ALA A 148 16.32 5.35 5.90
C ALA A 148 15.17 4.48 5.36
N GLU A 149 15.38 3.17 5.21
CA GLU A 149 14.34 2.21 4.82
C GLU A 149 13.19 2.20 5.82
N THR A 150 13.49 2.17 7.12
CA THR A 150 12.48 2.21 8.19
C THR A 150 11.65 3.48 8.12
N GLY A 151 12.27 4.64 7.86
CA GLY A 151 11.57 5.90 7.65
C GLY A 151 10.63 5.85 6.43
N MET A 152 11.07 5.26 5.32
CA MET A 152 10.24 5.09 4.13
C MET A 152 9.08 4.10 4.35
N GLN A 153 9.33 3.01 5.08
CA GLN A 153 8.29 2.06 5.48
C GLN A 153 7.22 2.73 6.36
N ALA A 154 7.63 3.54 7.33
CA ALA A 154 6.72 4.30 8.19
C ALA A 154 5.89 5.30 7.39
N LEU A 155 6.50 6.01 6.44
CA LEU A 155 5.79 6.93 5.54
C LEU A 155 4.74 6.19 4.69
N LEU A 156 5.10 5.02 4.13
CA LEU A 156 4.16 4.19 3.37
C LEU A 156 3.02 3.66 4.26
N ALA A 157 3.31 3.30 5.52
CA ALA A 157 2.29 2.91 6.49
C ALA A 157 1.29 4.03 6.77
N LEU A 158 1.77 5.28 6.95
CA LEU A 158 0.91 6.45 7.13
C LEU A 158 0.01 6.70 5.93
N MET A 159 0.54 6.58 4.71
CA MET A 159 -0.25 6.70 3.48
C MET A 159 -1.37 5.65 3.40
N TRP A 160 -1.10 4.40 3.82
CA TRP A 160 -2.11 3.36 3.91
C TRP A 160 -3.19 3.68 4.95
N ILE A 161 -2.85 4.31 6.08
CA ILE A 161 -3.83 4.79 7.08
C ILE A 161 -4.73 5.87 6.49
N GLU A 162 -4.15 6.86 5.79
CA GLU A 162 -4.95 7.93 5.17
C GLU A 162 -5.89 7.40 4.08
N MET A 163 -5.40 6.46 3.27
CA MET A 163 -6.21 5.75 2.28
C MET A 163 -7.33 4.92 2.92
N MET A 164 -7.06 4.29 4.07
CA MET A 164 -8.07 3.58 4.86
C MET A 164 -9.17 4.54 5.32
N ILE A 165 -8.83 5.72 5.85
CA ILE A 165 -9.81 6.74 6.28
C ILE A 165 -10.68 7.19 5.11
N ALA A 166 -10.08 7.52 3.96
CA ALA A 166 -10.83 7.90 2.76
C ALA A 166 -11.77 6.77 2.28
N SER A 167 -11.32 5.52 2.34
CA SER A 167 -12.11 4.34 1.99
C SER A 167 -13.28 4.10 2.97
N CYS A 168 -13.08 4.31 4.27
CA CYS A 168 -14.15 4.26 5.27
C CYS A 168 -15.28 5.25 4.94
N VAL A 169 -14.92 6.49 4.59
CA VAL A 169 -15.88 7.52 4.18
C VAL A 169 -16.63 7.10 2.91
N ALA A 170 -15.92 6.55 1.92
CA ALA A 170 -16.53 6.05 0.69
C ALA A 170 -17.53 4.91 0.95
N VAL A 171 -17.16 3.92 1.78
CA VAL A 171 -18.03 2.81 2.18
C VAL A 171 -19.26 3.32 2.92
N HIS A 172 -19.10 4.26 3.85
CA HIS A 172 -20.21 4.83 4.61
C HIS A 172 -21.23 5.52 3.68
N LYS A 173 -20.75 6.38 2.77
CA LYS A 173 -21.61 7.06 1.79
C LYS A 173 -22.31 6.08 0.86
N TRP A 174 -21.60 5.08 0.35
CA TRP A 174 -22.17 4.04 -0.50
C TRP A 174 -23.29 3.27 0.22
N ARG A 175 -23.08 2.88 1.49
CA ARG A 175 -24.13 2.23 2.31
C ARG A 175 -25.34 3.13 2.55
N LYS A 176 -25.12 4.42 2.82
CA LYS A 176 -26.21 5.39 3.03
C LYS A 176 -27.05 5.58 1.76
N GLY A 177 -26.41 5.70 0.59
CA GLY A 177 -27.11 5.80 -0.70
C GLY A 177 -28.02 4.60 -1.00
N ARG A 178 -27.60 3.38 -0.64
CA ARG A 178 -28.44 2.18 -0.81
C ARG A 178 -29.68 2.17 0.10
N LYS A 179 -29.58 2.70 1.33
CA LYS A 179 -30.72 2.80 2.25
C LYS A 179 -31.78 3.78 1.74
N VAL A 180 -31.36 4.90 1.16
CA VAL A 180 -32.28 5.89 0.57
C VAL A 180 -32.99 5.33 -0.66
N ALA A 181 -32.26 4.64 -1.55
CA ALA A 181 -32.85 3.99 -2.72
C ALA A 181 -33.82 2.86 -2.35
N GLY A 182 -33.53 2.10 -1.28
CA GLY A 182 -34.42 1.06 -0.76
C GLY A 182 -35.66 1.59 -0.03
N GLY A 183 -35.56 2.75 0.63
CA GLY A 183 -36.69 3.38 1.31
C GLY A 183 -37.71 4.02 0.38
N LEU A 184 -37.27 4.53 -0.78
CA LEU A 184 -38.17 5.08 -1.81
C LEU A 184 -38.89 4.00 -2.63
N GLY A 185 -38.44 2.73 -2.57
CA GLY A 185 -39.12 1.60 -3.20
C GLY A 185 -40.17 0.90 -2.33
N GLY A 186 -40.26 1.25 -1.04
CA GLY A 186 -41.14 0.57 -0.07
C GLY A 186 -42.38 1.35 0.38
N SER A 187 -42.60 2.57 -0.13
CA SER A 187 -43.68 3.46 0.33
C SER A 187 -44.71 3.81 -0.76
N GLY A 188 -44.72 3.09 -1.89
CA GLY A 188 -45.53 3.45 -3.07
C GLY A 188 -46.44 2.36 -3.65
N ALA A 189 -46.53 1.17 -3.04
CA ALA A 189 -47.23 0.02 -3.64
C ALA A 189 -48.38 -0.57 -2.80
N GLU A 190 -48.81 0.09 -1.71
CA GLU A 190 -49.92 -0.38 -0.85
C GLU A 190 -51.08 0.63 -0.70
N GLY A 191 -51.19 1.60 -1.61
CA GLY A 191 -52.21 2.67 -1.53
C GLY A 191 -53.34 2.65 -2.56
N GLU A 192 -53.23 1.90 -3.66
CA GLU A 192 -54.17 1.99 -4.81
C GLU A 192 -54.76 0.63 -5.22
N LEU A 193 -55.28 -0.15 -4.27
CA LEU A 193 -56.02 -1.38 -4.58
C LEU A 193 -57.23 -1.61 -3.67
N GLY A 194 -57.94 -0.52 -3.35
CA GLY A 194 -59.11 -0.56 -2.45
C GLY A 194 -60.19 0.48 -2.73
N ARG A 195 -60.35 0.95 -3.98
CA ARG A 195 -61.52 1.71 -4.42
C ARG A 195 -61.84 1.46 -5.90
N VAL A 196 -62.56 0.38 -6.17
CA VAL A 196 -63.64 0.33 -7.16
C VAL A 196 -64.72 -0.58 -6.58
#